data_AF-J9VMP8-F1
#
_entry.id   AF-J9VMP8-F1
#
_cell.length_a   1.000
_cell.length_b   1.000
_cell.length_c   1.000
_cell.angle_alpha   90.00
_cell.angle_beta   90.00
_cell.angle_gamma   90.00
#
_symmetry.space_group_name_H-M   'P 1'
#
loop_
_entity.id
_entity.type
_entity.pdbx_description
1 polymer ?
#
loop_
_entity_poly.entity_id
_entity_poly.type
_entity_poly.pdbx_seq_one_letter_code
_entity_poly.pdbx_strand_id
1 'polypeptide(L)'
;MPLLSSLLALLPPQHPVTPFDYNLGFFNAFLTTVILSLPHHGPWRLFRIAIAAPLISTIWGYLMFIPVTESNYDHWGIPILLLSFIFRTYELLVFFPAEEHTHRFIPRLNPRPPPNVSALKPPSSSNDTQPLVPERVPAPFTLAKFYWATSLWWSWRGVGWNYCCPLPSSSRREPYTKGSPRRAYFFSRLTFIAAAWLFYDFMRSLMNLTSARAFFHPNPTLTYADLTLGQKAIYSIMVVTRTWYGLNLSHVLAALLCVGIGGLMGWEGEMWSPWGWPPLFGNFTELWRYPGLSTMWSRTWQGFNRRWLYVFGWIGISEKVLHLTHTGLSSHPSVPPDSSSSANTPSPSGRVSPNHPIPTTPTQLPSKRMTPMLMFQNLVKSTIVFGLSGLQHDCGTLVLLMKTHPGKIRYFKDILILTPFFVIQPLALAGEAMVKTTWRGWKSRSHPTWKLGKQPGWLTFVERLLGFIWTWVWLGWSAGWFVRGTTEAGAYWMQEGEIYPSLVGGLVWNKWVH
;
A
#
# COMPACT_ATOMS: atom_id res chain seq x y z
N MET A 1 25.23 22.88 10.87
CA MET A 1 23.99 22.52 10.15
C MET A 1 22.94 23.55 10.53
N PRO A 2 22.23 24.18 9.58
CA PRO A 2 21.13 25.08 9.93
C PRO A 2 20.14 24.31 10.81
N LEU A 3 19.66 24.97 11.88
CA LEU A 3 18.68 24.41 12.80
C LEU A 3 17.41 24.14 11.99
N LEU A 4 16.87 22.91 12.02
CA LEU A 4 15.68 22.56 11.23
C LEU A 4 14.50 23.49 11.55
N SER A 5 14.42 23.99 12.78
CA SER A 5 13.45 25.00 13.20
C SER A 5 13.53 26.29 12.38
N SER A 6 14.71 26.69 11.89
CA SER A 6 14.86 27.87 11.02
C SER A 6 14.23 27.65 9.64
N LEU A 7 14.25 26.42 9.12
CA LEU A 7 13.55 26.08 7.87
C LEU A 7 12.04 25.98 8.09
N LEU A 8 11.60 25.38 9.20
CA LEU A 8 10.19 25.30 9.55
C LEU A 8 9.56 26.68 9.79
N ALA A 9 10.34 27.64 10.31
CA ALA A 9 9.90 29.02 10.50
C ALA A 9 9.63 29.79 9.18
N LEU A 10 10.10 29.27 8.04
CA LEU A 10 9.79 29.84 6.72
C LEU A 10 8.43 29.39 6.18
N LEU A 11 7.80 28.39 6.82
CA LEU A 11 6.46 27.96 6.45
C LEU A 11 5.43 29.01 6.89
N PRO A 12 4.34 29.19 6.11
CA PRO A 12 3.18 29.96 6.57
C PRO A 12 2.69 29.49 7.95
N PRO A 13 2.04 30.38 8.73
CA PRO A 13 1.47 30.00 10.01
C PRO A 13 0.40 28.91 9.82
N GLN A 14 0.43 27.91 10.70
CA GLN A 14 -0.56 26.85 10.72
C GLN A 14 -1.94 27.39 11.12
N HIS A 15 -3.00 26.83 10.54
CA HIS A 15 -4.39 27.16 10.88
C HIS A 15 -5.26 25.91 10.93
N PRO A 16 -6.41 25.93 11.64
CA PRO A 16 -7.38 24.84 11.57
C PRO A 16 -7.83 24.60 10.13
N VAL A 17 -8.09 23.34 9.77
CA VAL A 17 -8.62 22.97 8.45
C VAL A 17 -9.90 23.76 8.15
N THR A 18 -9.98 24.27 6.93
CA THR A 18 -11.12 25.05 6.41
C THR A 18 -11.69 24.41 5.14
N PRO A 19 -12.90 24.80 4.69
CA PRO A 19 -13.44 24.39 3.40
C PRO A 19 -12.52 24.72 2.20
N PHE A 20 -11.72 25.79 2.30
CA PHE A 20 -10.75 26.14 1.27
C PHE A 20 -9.70 25.05 1.06
N ASP A 21 -9.20 24.44 2.14
CA ASP A 21 -8.18 23.39 2.06
C ASP A 21 -8.68 22.15 1.33
N TYR A 22 -9.93 21.74 1.61
CA TYR A 22 -10.57 20.64 0.87
C TYR A 22 -10.72 20.97 -0.61
N ASN A 23 -11.24 22.17 -0.93
CA ASN A 23 -11.39 22.62 -2.31
C ASN A 23 -10.05 22.69 -3.04
N LEU A 24 -9.00 23.15 -2.37
CA LEU A 24 -7.65 23.20 -2.91
C LEU A 24 -7.10 21.79 -3.19
N GLY A 25 -7.37 20.82 -2.31
CA GLY A 25 -7.03 19.42 -2.53
C GLY A 25 -7.73 18.81 -3.76
N PHE A 26 -9.05 19.02 -3.88
CA PHE A 26 -9.81 18.57 -5.05
C PHE A 26 -9.36 19.28 -6.34
N PHE A 27 -9.12 20.59 -6.27
CA PHE A 27 -8.57 21.37 -7.37
C PHE A 27 -7.22 20.81 -7.82
N ASN A 28 -6.33 20.45 -6.88
CA ASN A 28 -5.00 19.95 -7.23
C ASN A 28 -5.04 18.55 -7.88
N ALA A 29 -5.96 17.69 -7.43
CA ALA A 29 -6.25 16.41 -8.09
C ALA A 29 -6.81 16.61 -9.52
N PHE A 30 -7.73 17.56 -9.68
CA PHE A 30 -8.28 17.95 -10.99
C PHE A 30 -7.20 18.53 -11.90
N LEU A 31 -6.36 19.44 -11.38
CA LEU A 31 -5.23 20.03 -12.10
C LEU A 31 -4.29 18.94 -12.62
N THR A 32 -3.93 17.97 -11.79
CA THR A 32 -3.09 16.84 -12.22
C THR A 32 -3.73 16.07 -13.38
N THR A 33 -5.04 15.84 -13.31
CA THR A 33 -5.82 15.17 -14.37
C THR A 33 -5.84 15.97 -15.68
N VAL A 34 -6.01 17.30 -15.59
CA VAL A 34 -5.97 18.21 -16.74
C VAL A 34 -4.57 18.17 -17.39
N ILE A 35 -3.51 18.24 -16.60
CA ILE A 35 -2.12 18.20 -17.11
C ILE A 35 -1.80 16.87 -17.79
N LEU A 36 -2.28 15.75 -17.24
CA LEU A 36 -2.20 14.43 -17.87
C LEU A 36 -2.99 14.36 -19.18
N SER A 37 -3.94 15.26 -19.42
CA SER A 37 -4.71 15.32 -20.66
C SER A 37 -4.03 16.08 -21.79
N LEU A 38 -2.92 16.76 -21.49
CA LEU A 38 -2.08 17.48 -22.45
C LEU A 38 -1.06 16.52 -23.08
N PRO A 39 -0.40 16.90 -24.21
CA PRO A 39 0.70 16.12 -24.75
C PRO A 39 1.84 15.95 -23.74
N HIS A 40 2.62 14.87 -23.83
CA HIS A 40 3.79 14.63 -22.97
C HIS A 40 5.14 14.80 -23.68
N HIS A 41 5.10 15.16 -24.96
CA HIS A 41 6.27 15.40 -25.80
C HIS A 41 6.43 16.90 -26.17
N GLY A 42 7.57 17.24 -26.75
CA GLY A 42 7.85 18.60 -27.22
C GLY A 42 7.86 19.63 -26.08
N PRO A 43 7.37 20.86 -26.32
CA PRO A 43 7.32 21.92 -25.30
C PRO A 43 6.53 21.55 -24.04
N TRP A 44 5.51 20.71 -24.18
CA TRP A 44 4.69 20.27 -23.05
C TRP A 44 5.47 19.44 -22.03
N ARG A 45 6.50 18.70 -22.47
CA ARG A 45 7.40 18.00 -21.55
C ARG A 45 8.14 18.98 -20.64
N LEU A 46 8.67 20.06 -21.20
CA LEU A 46 9.34 21.11 -20.43
C LEU A 46 8.37 21.82 -19.49
N PHE A 47 7.16 22.13 -19.96
CA PHE A 47 6.10 22.69 -19.12
C PHE A 47 5.74 21.78 -17.93
N ARG A 48 5.58 20.48 -18.15
CA ARG A 48 5.31 19.50 -17.08
C ARG A 48 6.42 19.50 -16.03
N ILE A 49 7.68 19.52 -16.46
CA ILE A 49 8.86 19.46 -15.58
C ILE A 49 9.07 20.78 -14.83
N ALA A 50 9.05 21.91 -15.54
CA ALA A 50 9.46 23.19 -14.99
C ALA A 50 8.34 23.94 -14.26
N ILE A 51 7.07 23.68 -14.61
CA ILE A 51 5.93 24.45 -14.10
C ILE A 51 4.91 23.54 -13.41
N ALA A 52 4.33 22.58 -14.12
CA ALA A 52 3.16 21.85 -13.60
C ALA A 52 3.49 20.96 -12.40
N ALA A 53 4.50 20.11 -12.49
CA ALA A 53 4.86 19.20 -11.41
C ALA A 53 5.33 19.95 -10.14
N PRO A 54 6.18 21.00 -10.24
CA PRO A 54 6.50 21.85 -9.10
C PRO A 54 5.26 22.51 -8.48
N LEU A 55 4.39 23.11 -9.28
CA LEU A 55 3.17 23.77 -8.79
C LEU A 55 2.25 22.80 -8.03
N ILE A 56 1.92 21.67 -8.65
CA ILE A 56 1.07 20.63 -8.04
C ILE A 56 1.68 20.13 -6.73
N SER A 57 2.99 19.91 -6.74
CA SER A 57 3.71 19.42 -5.56
C SER A 57 3.75 20.44 -4.43
N THR A 58 3.90 21.73 -4.76
CA THR A 58 3.84 22.83 -3.78
C THR A 58 2.46 22.92 -3.14
N ILE A 59 1.38 22.75 -3.92
CA ILE A 59 0.02 22.74 -3.36
C ILE A 59 -0.17 21.54 -2.41
N TRP A 60 0.30 20.34 -2.78
CA TRP A 60 0.28 19.20 -1.85
C TRP A 60 1.14 19.42 -0.61
N GLY A 61 2.31 20.06 -0.76
CA GLY A 61 3.18 20.44 0.35
C GLY A 61 2.52 21.45 1.29
N TYR A 62 1.79 22.43 0.75
CA TYR A 62 0.99 23.37 1.54
C TYR A 62 -0.06 22.63 2.36
N LEU A 63 -0.88 21.78 1.71
CA LEU A 63 -1.93 20.99 2.38
C LEU A 63 -1.38 20.00 3.41
N MET A 64 -0.10 19.64 3.30
CA MET A 64 0.59 18.76 4.21
C MET A 64 1.05 19.45 5.49
N PHE A 65 1.51 20.70 5.41
CA PHE A 65 2.16 21.39 6.53
C PHE A 65 1.27 22.45 7.21
N ILE A 66 0.34 23.06 6.49
CA ILE A 66 -0.35 24.27 6.95
C ILE A 66 -1.69 23.96 7.64
N PRO A 67 -2.61 23.17 7.07
CA PRO A 67 -3.88 22.86 7.70
C PRO A 67 -3.69 21.88 8.87
N VAL A 68 -4.26 22.21 10.02
CA VAL A 68 -4.20 21.41 11.24
C VAL A 68 -5.55 20.73 11.45
N THR A 69 -5.55 19.40 11.38
CA THR A 69 -6.75 18.59 11.67
C THR A 69 -6.98 18.51 13.17
N GLU A 70 -8.23 18.40 13.59
CA GLU A 70 -8.60 18.18 14.99
C GLU A 70 -7.97 16.87 15.51
N SER A 71 -8.21 15.76 14.82
CA SER A 71 -7.63 14.48 15.23
C SER A 71 -6.11 14.42 14.99
N ASN A 72 -5.36 14.05 16.05
CA ASN A 72 -3.91 13.82 15.96
C ASN A 72 -3.57 12.63 15.07
N TYR A 73 -4.43 11.62 15.04
CA TYR A 73 -4.20 10.44 14.23
C TYR A 73 -4.29 10.76 12.74
N ASP A 74 -5.28 11.57 12.36
CA ASP A 74 -5.42 12.07 10.98
C ASP A 74 -4.30 13.07 10.65
N HIS A 75 -3.88 13.90 11.62
CA HIS A 75 -2.79 14.85 11.43
C HIS A 75 -1.44 14.15 11.16
N TRP A 76 -1.29 12.91 11.60
CA TRP A 76 -0.15 12.06 11.25
C TRP A 76 -0.34 11.35 9.90
N GLY A 77 -1.52 10.77 9.66
CA GLY A 77 -1.79 9.93 8.49
C GLY A 77 -1.95 10.68 7.16
N ILE A 78 -2.61 11.84 7.17
CA ILE A 78 -2.89 12.62 5.95
C ILE A 78 -1.61 13.10 5.28
N PRO A 79 -0.62 13.69 5.99
CA PRO A 79 0.66 14.07 5.39
C PRO A 79 1.38 12.93 4.66
N ILE A 80 1.31 11.71 5.20
CA ILE A 80 1.91 10.52 4.58
C ILE A 80 1.28 10.27 3.20
N LEU A 81 -0.04 10.44 3.08
CA LEU A 81 -0.76 10.32 1.81
C LEU A 81 -0.42 11.46 0.84
N LEU A 82 -0.42 12.71 1.32
CA LEU A 82 -0.13 13.88 0.49
C LEU A 82 1.30 13.83 -0.08
N LEU A 83 2.26 13.36 0.70
CA LEU A 83 3.61 13.10 0.21
C LEU A 83 3.65 12.03 -0.89
N SER A 84 2.82 10.99 -0.80
CA SER A 84 2.66 10.03 -1.91
C SER A 84 2.09 10.68 -3.18
N PHE A 85 1.21 11.68 -3.07
CA PHE A 85 0.73 12.42 -4.24
C PHE A 85 1.80 13.29 -4.89
N ILE A 86 2.71 13.86 -4.11
CA ILE A 86 3.90 14.55 -4.63
C ILE A 86 4.72 13.57 -5.48
N PHE A 87 5.09 12.41 -4.92
CA PHE A 87 5.86 11.41 -5.67
C PHE A 87 5.10 10.90 -6.91
N ARG A 88 3.79 10.66 -6.79
CA ARG A 88 2.96 10.23 -7.93
C ARG A 88 2.87 11.29 -9.03
N THR A 89 2.88 12.58 -8.67
CA THR A 89 2.93 13.69 -9.64
C THR A 89 4.23 13.63 -10.44
N TYR A 90 5.37 13.54 -9.77
CA TYR A 90 6.67 13.43 -10.43
C TYR A 90 6.82 12.14 -11.23
N GLU A 91 6.27 11.04 -10.73
CA GLU A 91 6.23 9.78 -11.47
C GLU A 91 5.50 9.97 -12.80
N LEU A 92 4.23 10.35 -12.75
CA LEU A 92 3.33 10.32 -13.91
C LEU A 92 3.60 11.46 -14.91
N LEU A 93 4.20 12.57 -14.48
CA LEU A 93 4.43 13.73 -15.33
C LEU A 93 5.88 13.88 -15.81
N VAL A 94 6.86 13.38 -15.05
CA VAL A 94 8.28 13.72 -15.27
C VAL A 94 9.13 12.49 -15.52
N PHE A 95 9.29 11.61 -14.53
CA PHE A 95 10.31 10.55 -14.58
C PHE A 95 9.85 9.32 -15.34
N PHE A 96 8.56 9.01 -15.27
CA PHE A 96 7.93 7.86 -15.92
C PHE A 96 6.56 8.26 -16.48
N PRO A 97 6.54 9.11 -17.54
CA PRO A 97 5.31 9.65 -18.10
C PRO A 97 4.23 8.58 -18.30
N ALA A 98 3.04 8.85 -17.79
CA ALA A 98 1.96 7.88 -17.75
C ALA A 98 1.64 7.29 -19.14
N GLU A 99 1.75 8.11 -20.18
CA GLU A 99 1.48 7.74 -21.57
C GLU A 99 2.38 6.63 -22.12
N GLU A 100 3.59 6.49 -21.59
CA GLU A 100 4.58 5.50 -22.06
C GLU A 100 4.65 4.31 -21.10
N HIS A 101 4.39 4.55 -19.82
CA HIS A 101 4.63 3.60 -18.74
C HIS A 101 3.36 2.94 -18.19
N THR A 102 2.18 3.45 -18.53
CA THR A 102 0.90 2.93 -18.00
C THR A 102 -0.12 2.63 -19.09
N HIS A 103 -0.83 1.53 -18.91
CA HIS A 103 -1.99 1.21 -19.74
C HIS A 103 -3.03 0.46 -18.91
N ARG A 104 -4.29 0.72 -19.25
CA ARG A 104 -5.46 0.03 -18.70
C ARG A 104 -5.73 -1.23 -19.53
N PHE A 105 -6.32 -2.24 -18.91
CA PHE A 105 -6.75 -3.46 -19.60
C PHE A 105 -8.23 -3.42 -19.92
N ILE A 106 -8.56 -3.53 -21.20
CA ILE A 106 -9.94 -3.54 -21.70
C ILE A 106 -10.27 -4.89 -22.37
N PRO A 107 -11.54 -5.34 -22.36
CA PRO A 107 -11.96 -6.50 -23.12
C PRO A 107 -11.72 -6.31 -24.63
N ARG A 108 -11.26 -7.35 -25.33
CA ARG A 108 -11.07 -7.31 -26.77
C ARG A 108 -12.42 -7.32 -27.50
N LEU A 109 -12.83 -6.15 -28.00
CA LEU A 109 -14.09 -5.93 -28.74
C LEU A 109 -14.26 -6.79 -30.02
N ASN A 110 -13.18 -7.40 -30.55
CA ASN A 110 -13.22 -8.33 -31.70
C ASN A 110 -12.20 -9.47 -31.53
N PRO A 111 -12.61 -10.67 -31.07
CA PRO A 111 -11.72 -11.83 -31.02
C PRO A 111 -11.53 -12.35 -32.45
N ARG A 112 -10.45 -11.93 -33.14
CA ARG A 112 -9.95 -12.77 -34.24
C ARG A 112 -9.54 -14.10 -33.63
N PRO A 113 -10.01 -15.24 -34.15
CA PRO A 113 -9.55 -16.54 -33.69
C PRO A 113 -8.02 -16.57 -33.82
N PRO A 114 -7.31 -17.12 -32.82
CA PRO A 114 -5.87 -17.30 -32.94
C PRO A 114 -5.58 -18.12 -34.21
N PRO A 115 -4.63 -17.71 -35.06
CA PRO A 115 -4.18 -18.58 -36.14
C PRO A 115 -3.50 -19.76 -35.46
N ASN A 116 -4.05 -20.97 -35.64
CA ASN A 116 -3.55 -22.26 -35.15
C ASN A 116 -3.93 -22.65 -33.71
N VAL A 117 -5.21 -22.84 -33.43
CA VAL A 117 -5.63 -23.88 -32.47
C VAL A 117 -6.55 -24.84 -33.21
N SER A 118 -6.05 -26.05 -33.41
CA SER A 118 -6.77 -27.17 -33.98
C SER A 118 -8.14 -27.32 -33.34
N ALA A 119 -9.15 -27.44 -34.20
CA ALA A 119 -10.50 -27.81 -33.85
C ALA A 119 -10.48 -29.09 -33.00
N LEU A 120 -11.07 -29.03 -31.79
CA LEU A 120 -11.78 -30.09 -31.07
C LEU A 120 -11.85 -29.74 -29.57
N LYS A 121 -12.78 -28.85 -29.21
CA LYS A 121 -13.51 -28.93 -27.95
C LYS A 121 -14.79 -28.12 -28.07
N PRO A 122 -15.97 -28.69 -27.73
CA PRO A 122 -17.22 -27.94 -27.78
C PRO A 122 -17.18 -26.78 -26.75
N PRO A 123 -17.89 -25.68 -27.03
CA PRO A 123 -17.90 -24.51 -26.17
C PRO A 123 -18.63 -24.86 -24.86
N SER A 124 -17.88 -24.87 -23.75
CA SER A 124 -18.48 -24.85 -22.42
C SER A 124 -19.15 -23.50 -22.21
N SER A 125 -20.43 -23.53 -21.90
CA SER A 125 -21.24 -22.37 -21.51
C SER A 125 -20.68 -21.70 -20.24
N SER A 126 -19.91 -20.63 -20.41
CA SER A 126 -19.78 -19.55 -19.44
C SER A 126 -19.24 -18.30 -20.15
N ASN A 127 -20.12 -17.31 -20.35
CA ASN A 127 -19.76 -15.96 -20.77
C ASN A 127 -18.82 -15.34 -19.71
N ASP A 128 -17.48 -15.46 -19.83
CA ASP A 128 -16.54 -14.49 -19.21
C ASP A 128 -15.03 -14.67 -19.48
N THR A 129 -14.60 -14.95 -20.71
CA THR A 129 -13.15 -14.87 -21.04
C THR A 129 -12.88 -14.21 -22.38
N GLN A 130 -13.39 -12.99 -22.57
CA GLN A 130 -12.78 -12.14 -23.60
C GLN A 130 -11.33 -11.84 -23.20
N PRO A 131 -10.34 -12.09 -24.08
CA PRO A 131 -8.95 -11.77 -23.78
C PRO A 131 -8.86 -10.27 -23.54
N LEU A 132 -8.20 -9.87 -22.47
CA LEU A 132 -7.91 -8.46 -22.21
C LEU A 132 -6.86 -7.99 -23.22
N VAL A 133 -6.84 -6.70 -23.54
CA VAL A 133 -5.79 -6.06 -24.34
C VAL A 133 -5.40 -4.72 -23.71
N PRO A 134 -4.14 -4.27 -23.86
CA PRO A 134 -3.75 -2.92 -23.51
C PRO A 134 -4.61 -1.89 -24.25
N GLU A 135 -5.27 -1.00 -23.50
CA GLU A 135 -5.96 0.16 -24.07
C GLU A 135 -4.93 1.10 -24.71
N ARG A 136 -5.22 1.57 -25.93
CA ARG A 136 -4.44 2.62 -26.55
C ARG A 136 -4.66 3.92 -25.78
N VAL A 137 -3.59 4.63 -25.44
CA VAL A 137 -3.68 5.94 -24.82
C VAL A 137 -4.47 6.89 -25.73
N PRO A 138 -5.57 7.50 -25.26
CA PRO A 138 -6.36 8.42 -26.08
C PRO A 138 -5.55 9.65 -26.52
N ALA A 139 -5.98 10.31 -27.59
CA ALA A 139 -5.32 11.51 -28.09
C ALA A 139 -5.41 12.68 -27.08
N PRO A 140 -4.38 13.54 -26.96
CA PRO A 140 -4.44 14.73 -26.10
C PRO A 140 -5.61 15.65 -26.43
N PHE A 141 -6.01 16.50 -25.47
CA PHE A 141 -7.11 17.46 -25.61
C PHE A 141 -8.48 16.83 -25.93
N THR A 142 -8.66 15.55 -25.62
CA THR A 142 -9.95 14.86 -25.78
C THR A 142 -10.58 14.53 -24.44
N LEU A 143 -11.92 14.47 -24.42
CA LEU A 143 -12.65 14.01 -23.25
C LEU A 143 -12.29 12.56 -22.87
N ALA A 144 -12.02 11.71 -23.88
CA ALA A 144 -11.55 10.34 -23.65
C ALA A 144 -10.22 10.31 -22.88
N LYS A 145 -9.28 11.21 -23.21
CA LYS A 145 -8.03 11.35 -22.49
C LYS A 145 -8.23 11.86 -21.06
N PHE A 146 -9.15 12.81 -20.87
CA PHE A 146 -9.52 13.29 -19.55
C PHE A 146 -10.09 12.17 -18.66
N TYR A 147 -10.98 11.32 -19.19
CA TYR A 147 -11.49 10.16 -18.44
C TYR A 147 -10.42 9.12 -18.16
N TRP A 148 -9.52 8.85 -19.11
CA TRP A 148 -8.37 7.99 -18.91
C TRP A 148 -7.45 8.51 -17.80
N ALA A 149 -7.14 9.81 -17.81
CA ALA A 149 -6.31 10.46 -16.80
C ALA A 149 -6.99 10.46 -15.41
N THR A 150 -8.31 10.70 -15.38
CA THR A 150 -9.11 10.67 -14.15
C THR A 150 -9.06 9.27 -13.53
N SER A 151 -9.34 8.24 -14.33
CA SER A 151 -9.25 6.84 -13.93
C SER A 151 -7.85 6.49 -13.39
N LEU A 152 -6.79 6.94 -14.07
CA LEU A 152 -5.41 6.71 -13.64
C LEU A 152 -5.09 7.36 -12.30
N TRP A 153 -5.55 8.59 -12.09
CA TRP A 153 -5.31 9.34 -10.85
C TRP A 153 -5.97 8.65 -9.66
N TRP A 154 -7.22 8.22 -9.79
CA TRP A 154 -7.98 7.60 -8.69
C TRP A 154 -7.70 6.10 -8.52
N SER A 155 -7.09 5.43 -9.52
CA SER A 155 -6.68 4.02 -9.43
C SER A 155 -5.36 3.84 -8.68
N TRP A 156 -5.30 4.20 -7.39
CA TRP A 156 -4.02 4.21 -6.65
C TRP A 156 -3.30 2.87 -6.64
N ARG A 157 -4.08 1.79 -6.45
CA ARG A 157 -3.60 0.40 -6.42
C ARG A 157 -3.38 -0.21 -7.80
N GLY A 158 -3.78 0.49 -8.87
CA GLY A 158 -3.66 0.02 -10.24
C GLY A 158 -4.59 -1.13 -10.61
N VAL A 159 -5.69 -1.36 -9.89
CA VAL A 159 -6.65 -2.40 -10.27
C VAL A 159 -7.21 -2.05 -11.66
N GLY A 160 -7.10 -2.97 -12.61
CA GLY A 160 -7.43 -2.72 -14.02
C GLY A 160 -6.27 -2.15 -14.86
N TRP A 161 -5.11 -1.89 -14.26
CA TRP A 161 -3.94 -1.33 -14.91
C TRP A 161 -2.73 -2.26 -14.88
N ASN A 162 -1.77 -1.98 -15.77
CA ASN A 162 -0.51 -2.70 -15.94
C ASN A 162 0.46 -2.64 -14.75
N TYR A 163 0.05 -2.05 -13.64
CA TYR A 163 0.86 -1.85 -12.44
C TYR A 163 0.12 -2.28 -11.16
N CYS A 164 -1.03 -2.94 -11.30
CA CYS A 164 -1.76 -3.52 -10.18
C CYS A 164 -0.78 -4.29 -9.29
N CYS A 165 -0.99 -4.30 -7.97
CA CYS A 165 -0.29 -5.26 -7.11
C CYS A 165 -0.97 -6.64 -7.17
N PRO A 166 -0.26 -7.76 -6.92
CA PRO A 166 -0.89 -9.08 -6.92
C PRO A 166 -2.03 -9.11 -5.91
N LEU A 167 -3.23 -9.38 -6.40
CA LEU A 167 -4.40 -9.47 -5.54
C LEU A 167 -4.44 -10.84 -4.87
N PRO A 168 -4.76 -10.90 -3.57
CA PRO A 168 -4.97 -12.15 -2.88
C PRO A 168 -6.12 -12.93 -3.55
N SER A 169 -6.11 -14.26 -3.41
CA SER A 169 -7.18 -15.11 -3.92
C SER A 169 -8.56 -14.74 -3.39
N SER A 170 -8.65 -14.26 -2.15
CA SER A 170 -9.91 -13.74 -1.57
C SER A 170 -10.44 -12.50 -2.29
N SER A 171 -9.57 -11.70 -2.88
CA SER A 171 -9.93 -10.49 -3.64
C SER A 171 -10.29 -10.78 -5.10
N ARG A 172 -10.27 -12.06 -5.51
CA ARG A 172 -10.57 -12.52 -6.88
C ARG A 172 -11.84 -13.38 -6.95
N ARG A 173 -12.70 -13.24 -5.95
CA ARG A 173 -13.97 -13.95 -5.82
C ARG A 173 -15.07 -12.92 -5.57
N GLU A 174 -16.31 -13.32 -5.78
CA GLU A 174 -17.47 -12.49 -5.44
C GLU A 174 -17.35 -12.00 -3.97
N PRO A 175 -17.65 -10.72 -3.66
CA PRO A 175 -18.24 -9.68 -4.51
C PRO A 175 -17.24 -8.77 -5.24
N TYR A 176 -16.03 -9.24 -5.53
CA TYR A 176 -14.93 -8.44 -6.11
C TYR A 176 -14.59 -8.80 -7.56
N THR A 177 -15.47 -9.53 -8.26
CA THR A 177 -15.27 -9.94 -9.66
C THR A 177 -16.03 -9.04 -10.63
N LYS A 178 -15.61 -9.05 -11.90
CA LYS A 178 -16.41 -8.46 -12.99
C LYS A 178 -17.78 -9.17 -12.99
N GLY A 179 -18.87 -8.42 -13.00
CA GLY A 179 -20.23 -8.94 -12.87
C GLY A 179 -20.75 -9.14 -11.44
N SER A 180 -19.94 -8.89 -10.40
CA SER A 180 -20.43 -8.95 -9.02
C SER A 180 -21.57 -7.96 -8.79
N PRO A 181 -22.70 -8.38 -8.17
CA PRO A 181 -23.80 -7.47 -7.86
C PRO A 181 -23.35 -6.36 -6.88
N ARG A 182 -23.68 -5.10 -7.19
CA ARG A 182 -23.40 -3.96 -6.29
C ARG A 182 -24.01 -4.18 -4.90
N ARG A 183 -25.22 -4.71 -4.83
CA ARG A 183 -25.89 -5.04 -3.55
C ARG A 183 -25.02 -5.96 -2.68
N ALA A 184 -24.51 -7.07 -3.23
CA ALA A 184 -23.67 -8.00 -2.49
C ALA A 184 -22.37 -7.34 -2.01
N TYR A 185 -21.79 -6.46 -2.82
CA TYR A 185 -20.63 -5.66 -2.44
C TYR A 185 -20.92 -4.74 -1.24
N PHE A 186 -22.00 -3.97 -1.30
CA PHE A 186 -22.40 -3.07 -0.20
C PHE A 186 -22.62 -3.83 1.11
N PHE A 187 -23.37 -4.94 1.08
CA PHE A 187 -23.59 -5.77 2.27
C PHE A 187 -22.28 -6.30 2.85
N SER A 188 -21.39 -6.83 2.01
CA SER A 188 -20.08 -7.34 2.45
C SER A 188 -19.23 -6.24 3.10
N ARG A 189 -19.20 -5.04 2.49
CA ARG A 189 -18.43 -3.90 2.98
C ARG A 189 -18.97 -3.29 4.26
N LEU A 190 -20.28 -3.12 4.36
CA LEU A 190 -20.91 -2.58 5.57
C LEU A 190 -20.77 -3.54 6.74
N THR A 191 -20.96 -4.85 6.51
CA THR A 191 -20.73 -5.88 7.54
C THR A 191 -19.29 -5.86 8.04
N PHE A 192 -18.33 -5.73 7.12
CA PHE A 192 -16.93 -5.60 7.46
C PHE A 192 -16.64 -4.35 8.30
N ILE A 193 -17.14 -3.17 7.89
CA ILE A 193 -16.94 -1.93 8.67
C ILE A 193 -17.54 -2.06 10.06
N ALA A 194 -18.75 -2.61 10.20
CA ALA A 194 -19.40 -2.76 11.50
C ALA A 194 -18.57 -3.65 12.44
N ALA A 195 -18.09 -4.80 11.96
CA ALA A 195 -17.21 -5.68 12.74
C ALA A 195 -15.87 -5.02 13.07
N ALA A 196 -15.27 -4.33 12.10
CA ALA A 196 -14.00 -3.63 12.27
C ALA A 196 -14.12 -2.46 13.28
N TRP A 197 -15.27 -1.76 13.27
CA TRP A 197 -15.57 -0.67 14.21
C TRP A 197 -15.71 -1.20 15.63
N LEU A 198 -16.40 -2.32 15.85
CA LEU A 198 -16.49 -2.94 17.18
C LEU A 198 -15.11 -3.32 17.73
N PHE A 199 -14.25 -3.89 16.89
CA PHE A 199 -12.89 -4.26 17.29
C PHE A 199 -12.02 -3.02 17.56
N TYR A 200 -12.16 -1.98 16.74
CA TYR A 200 -11.52 -0.69 16.96
C TYR A 200 -11.98 -0.04 18.26
N ASP A 201 -13.28 -0.01 18.53
CA ASP A 201 -13.89 0.58 19.73
C ASP A 201 -13.43 -0.16 21.00
N PHE A 202 -13.31 -1.50 20.93
CA PHE A 202 -12.69 -2.29 22.00
C PHE A 202 -11.24 -1.88 22.27
N MET A 203 -10.40 -1.80 21.23
CA MET A 203 -8.98 -1.40 21.40
C MET A 203 -8.84 0.03 21.91
N ARG A 204 -9.69 0.94 21.43
CA ARG A 204 -9.75 2.33 21.88
C ARG A 204 -10.18 2.42 23.35
N SER A 205 -11.21 1.68 23.73
CA SER A 205 -11.66 1.59 25.13
C SER A 205 -10.55 1.09 26.03
N LEU A 206 -9.80 0.06 25.61
CA LEU A 206 -8.66 -0.42 26.37
C LEU A 206 -7.57 0.66 26.52
N MET A 207 -7.23 1.39 25.45
CA MET A 207 -6.24 2.47 25.51
C MET A 207 -6.62 3.57 26.52
N ASN A 208 -7.91 3.90 26.62
CA ASN A 208 -8.37 5.08 27.37
C ASN A 208 -8.84 4.78 28.79
N LEU A 209 -9.43 3.60 29.01
CA LEU A 209 -10.13 3.26 30.26
C LEU A 209 -9.34 2.30 31.16
N THR A 210 -8.15 1.87 30.75
CA THR A 210 -7.30 0.96 31.52
C THR A 210 -5.95 1.59 31.86
N SER A 211 -5.05 0.82 32.48
CA SER A 211 -3.67 1.22 32.74
C SER A 211 -2.87 1.55 31.47
N ALA A 212 -3.36 1.20 30.27
CA ALA A 212 -2.78 1.63 29.00
C ALA A 212 -2.74 3.15 28.84
N ARG A 213 -3.62 3.88 29.52
CA ARG A 213 -3.63 5.35 29.52
C ARG A 213 -2.29 5.94 30.00
N ALA A 214 -1.59 5.27 30.91
CA ALA A 214 -0.28 5.69 31.39
C ALA A 214 0.79 5.76 30.29
N PHE A 215 0.58 5.09 29.16
CA PHE A 215 1.48 5.08 28.01
C PHE A 215 0.97 5.93 26.84
N PHE A 216 -0.34 5.92 26.56
CA PHE A 216 -0.91 6.53 25.34
C PHE A 216 -1.38 8.00 25.47
N HIS A 217 -1.25 8.64 26.64
CA HIS A 217 -1.79 9.98 26.92
C HIS A 217 -0.72 11.09 26.83
N PRO A 218 -1.07 12.37 26.62
CA PRO A 218 -0.14 13.51 26.54
C PRO A 218 0.95 13.63 27.60
N ASN A 219 0.65 13.18 28.82
CA ASN A 219 1.59 13.16 29.95
C ASN A 219 1.79 11.70 30.37
N PRO A 220 2.54 10.90 29.59
CA PRO A 220 2.71 9.49 29.88
C PRO A 220 3.55 9.33 31.15
N THR A 221 3.14 8.44 32.05
CA THR A 221 3.91 8.05 33.23
C THR A 221 4.78 6.82 32.96
N LEU A 222 4.60 6.16 31.81
CA LEU A 222 5.37 5.00 31.36
C LEU A 222 5.96 5.27 29.98
N THR A 223 7.22 4.89 29.79
CA THR A 223 7.87 4.82 28.48
C THR A 223 7.77 3.40 27.91
N TYR A 224 8.08 3.24 26.62
CA TYR A 224 8.06 1.91 25.99
C TYR A 224 9.07 0.95 26.64
N ALA A 225 10.17 1.46 27.22
CA ALA A 225 11.16 0.66 27.91
C ALA A 225 10.59 0.01 29.18
N ASP A 226 9.74 0.75 29.91
CA ASP A 226 9.15 0.37 31.20
C ASP A 226 8.07 -0.72 31.06
N LEU A 227 7.56 -0.93 29.85
CA LEU A 227 6.52 -1.91 29.59
C LEU A 227 7.05 -3.35 29.70
N THR A 228 6.28 -4.19 30.41
CA THR A 228 6.46 -5.64 30.39
C THR A 228 6.28 -6.20 28.98
N LEU A 229 6.79 -7.41 28.72
CA LEU A 229 6.63 -8.05 27.41
C LEU A 229 5.15 -8.21 27.02
N GLY A 230 4.28 -8.55 27.98
CA GLY A 230 2.83 -8.64 27.77
C GLY A 230 2.20 -7.30 27.38
N GLN A 231 2.56 -6.21 28.08
CA GLN A 231 2.09 -4.87 27.72
C GLN A 231 2.59 -4.44 26.34
N LYS A 232 3.87 -4.67 26.02
CA LYS A 232 4.43 -4.38 24.70
C LYS A 232 3.64 -5.08 23.59
N ALA A 233 3.29 -6.35 23.78
CA ALA A 233 2.49 -7.11 22.83
C ALA A 233 1.08 -6.51 22.65
N ILE A 234 0.35 -6.30 23.75
CA ILE A 234 -1.02 -5.79 23.71
C ILE A 234 -1.04 -4.37 23.12
N TYR A 235 -0.16 -3.48 23.55
CA TYR A 235 -0.13 -2.08 23.11
C TYR A 235 0.26 -1.98 21.63
N SER A 236 1.16 -2.87 21.16
CA SER A 236 1.47 -2.99 19.73
C SER A 236 0.25 -3.43 18.91
N ILE A 237 -0.54 -4.39 19.42
CA ILE A 237 -1.78 -4.82 18.77
C ILE A 237 -2.78 -3.67 18.69
N MET A 238 -2.93 -2.87 19.76
CA MET A 238 -3.82 -1.70 19.74
C MET A 238 -3.38 -0.69 18.67
N VAL A 239 -2.09 -0.35 18.59
CA VAL A 239 -1.52 0.57 17.59
C VAL A 239 -1.73 0.07 16.16
N VAL A 240 -1.39 -1.21 15.90
CA VAL A 240 -1.57 -1.83 14.58
C VAL A 240 -3.05 -1.89 14.22
N THR A 241 -3.93 -2.20 15.16
CA THR A 241 -5.38 -2.26 14.93
C THR A 241 -5.94 -0.91 14.53
N ARG A 242 -5.57 0.16 15.23
CA ARG A 242 -6.00 1.53 14.88
C ARG A 242 -5.52 1.93 13.49
N THR A 243 -4.28 1.58 13.16
CA THR A 243 -3.71 1.82 11.83
C THR A 243 -4.40 1.03 10.73
N TRP A 244 -4.64 -0.24 10.99
CA TRP A 244 -5.39 -1.09 10.08
C TRP A 244 -6.83 -0.58 9.89
N TYR A 245 -7.52 -0.20 10.96
CA TYR A 245 -8.88 0.31 10.90
C TYR A 245 -8.97 1.62 10.12
N GLY A 246 -8.14 2.61 10.44
CA GLY A 246 -8.16 3.91 9.75
C GLY A 246 -7.95 3.79 8.24
N LEU A 247 -6.98 2.96 7.81
CA LEU A 247 -6.74 2.68 6.39
C LEU A 247 -7.92 1.98 5.70
N ASN A 248 -8.55 1.01 6.39
CA ASN A 248 -9.71 0.32 5.84
C ASN A 248 -10.94 1.22 5.78
N LEU A 249 -11.18 2.05 6.80
CA LEU A 249 -12.33 2.94 6.85
C LEU A 249 -12.31 3.88 5.65
N SER A 250 -11.20 4.60 5.42
CA SER A 250 -11.07 5.51 4.28
C SER A 250 -11.20 4.79 2.93
N HIS A 251 -10.58 3.61 2.79
CA HIS A 251 -10.67 2.80 1.56
C HIS A 251 -12.10 2.35 1.27
N VAL A 252 -12.81 1.84 2.28
CA VAL A 252 -14.17 1.32 2.09
C VAL A 252 -15.17 2.45 1.89
N LEU A 253 -15.04 3.58 2.60
CA LEU A 253 -15.91 4.74 2.39
C LEU A 253 -15.76 5.29 0.96
N ALA A 254 -14.52 5.48 0.48
CA ALA A 254 -14.28 5.87 -0.90
C ALA A 254 -14.85 4.87 -1.90
N ALA A 255 -14.67 3.57 -1.64
CA ALA A 255 -15.21 2.51 -2.49
C ALA A 255 -16.73 2.53 -2.56
N LEU A 256 -17.42 2.64 -1.42
CA LEU A 256 -18.87 2.69 -1.35
C LEU A 256 -19.42 3.93 -2.08
N LEU A 257 -18.76 5.08 -1.93
CA LEU A 257 -19.10 6.30 -2.65
C LEU A 257 -18.98 6.12 -4.16
N CYS A 258 -17.82 5.67 -4.66
CA CYS A 258 -17.60 5.50 -6.09
C CYS A 258 -18.51 4.42 -6.70
N VAL A 259 -18.64 3.25 -6.05
CA VAL A 259 -19.52 2.18 -6.55
C VAL A 259 -21.00 2.58 -6.48
N GLY A 260 -21.38 3.38 -5.47
CA GLY A 260 -22.74 3.94 -5.33
C GLY A 260 -23.08 4.92 -6.44
N ILE A 261 -22.21 5.90 -6.69
CA ILE A 261 -22.35 6.85 -7.81
C ILE A 261 -22.42 6.07 -9.13
N GLY A 262 -21.54 5.09 -9.32
CA GLY A 262 -21.55 4.21 -10.50
C GLY A 262 -22.89 3.50 -10.70
N GLY A 263 -23.48 2.99 -9.63
CA GLY A 263 -24.80 2.36 -9.67
C GLY A 263 -25.93 3.33 -9.99
N LEU A 264 -25.93 4.53 -9.40
CA LEU A 264 -26.96 5.55 -9.62
C LEU A 264 -26.92 6.11 -11.04
N MET A 265 -25.72 6.28 -11.60
CA MET A 265 -25.51 6.88 -12.92
C MET A 265 -25.44 5.85 -14.05
N GLY A 266 -25.51 4.55 -13.73
CA GLY A 266 -25.31 3.47 -14.70
C GLY A 266 -23.89 3.42 -15.27
N TRP A 267 -22.90 3.98 -14.57
CA TRP A 267 -21.50 4.00 -15.00
C TRP A 267 -20.80 2.70 -14.65
N GLU A 268 -20.04 2.20 -15.61
CA GLU A 268 -19.23 0.98 -15.52
C GLU A 268 -17.74 1.31 -15.67
N GLY A 269 -16.87 0.40 -15.24
CA GLY A 269 -15.41 0.60 -15.23
C GLY A 269 -14.80 0.33 -13.86
N GLU A 270 -13.46 0.31 -13.75
CA GLU A 270 -12.80 -0.08 -12.49
C GLU A 270 -13.24 0.79 -11.31
N MET A 271 -13.25 2.11 -11.47
CA MET A 271 -13.60 3.03 -10.39
C MET A 271 -15.07 2.93 -9.96
N TRP A 272 -15.98 2.59 -10.88
CA TRP A 272 -17.43 2.66 -10.68
C TRP A 272 -18.07 1.31 -10.33
N SER A 273 -17.26 0.25 -10.25
CA SER A 273 -17.73 -1.13 -10.12
C SER A 273 -17.08 -1.85 -8.93
N PRO A 274 -17.76 -2.83 -8.32
CA PRO A 274 -17.23 -3.60 -7.18
C PRO A 274 -15.81 -4.16 -7.37
N TRP A 275 -15.49 -4.60 -8.59
CA TRP A 275 -14.23 -5.27 -8.90
C TRP A 275 -13.01 -4.35 -8.87
N GLY A 276 -13.15 -3.04 -9.04
CA GLY A 276 -12.03 -2.11 -8.91
C GLY A 276 -11.67 -1.78 -7.47
N TRP A 277 -12.53 -2.16 -6.51
CA TRP A 277 -12.35 -1.92 -5.09
C TRP A 277 -12.27 -3.21 -4.26
N PRO A 278 -11.31 -4.11 -4.54
CA PRO A 278 -11.08 -5.27 -3.69
C PRO A 278 -10.56 -4.87 -2.30
N PRO A 279 -10.60 -5.77 -1.30
CA PRO A 279 -10.07 -5.49 0.04
C PRO A 279 -8.65 -4.91 0.00
N LEU A 280 -8.38 -3.94 0.87
CA LEU A 280 -7.09 -3.25 0.95
C LEU A 280 -5.98 -4.19 1.44
N PHE A 281 -6.32 -5.00 2.45
CA PHE A 281 -5.43 -5.99 3.05
C PHE A 281 -5.76 -7.40 2.56
N GLY A 282 -4.75 -8.27 2.56
CA GLY A 282 -4.93 -9.72 2.37
C GLY A 282 -5.42 -10.41 3.63
N ASN A 283 -5.89 -11.65 3.50
CA ASN A 283 -6.39 -12.42 4.64
C ASN A 283 -5.27 -13.21 5.37
N PHE A 284 -5.50 -13.53 6.64
CA PHE A 284 -4.56 -14.35 7.42
C PHE A 284 -4.43 -15.77 6.89
N THR A 285 -5.46 -16.31 6.23
CA THR A 285 -5.41 -17.63 5.60
C THR A 285 -4.33 -17.70 4.53
N GLU A 286 -4.11 -16.64 3.76
CA GLU A 286 -3.06 -16.58 2.75
C GLU A 286 -1.67 -16.41 3.36
N LEU A 287 -1.56 -15.59 4.43
CA LEU A 287 -0.33 -15.51 5.19
C LEU A 287 0.04 -16.87 5.79
N TRP A 288 -0.93 -17.63 6.31
CA TRP A 288 -0.73 -18.99 6.80
C TRP A 288 -0.31 -19.96 5.70
N ARG A 289 -0.92 -19.87 4.51
CA ARG A 289 -0.59 -20.73 3.36
C ARG A 289 0.81 -20.46 2.83
N TYR A 290 1.25 -19.20 2.84
CA TYR A 290 2.54 -18.74 2.34
C TYR A 290 3.25 -17.85 3.37
N PRO A 291 3.72 -18.40 4.50
CA PRO A 291 4.19 -17.57 5.61
C PRO A 291 5.56 -16.95 5.36
N GLY A 292 5.76 -15.78 5.94
CA GLY A 292 6.98 -14.99 5.85
C GLY A 292 6.71 -13.49 5.67
N LEU A 293 7.71 -12.71 6.02
CA LEU A 293 7.72 -11.25 5.89
C LEU A 293 7.58 -10.82 4.43
N SER A 294 8.12 -11.62 3.49
CA SER A 294 7.97 -11.32 2.06
C SER A 294 6.50 -11.32 1.64
N THR A 295 5.71 -12.29 2.10
CA THR A 295 4.25 -12.32 1.86
C THR A 295 3.55 -11.18 2.59
N MET A 296 3.97 -10.89 3.84
CA MET A 296 3.41 -9.78 4.61
C MET A 296 3.47 -8.48 3.83
N TRP A 297 4.67 -8.07 3.43
CA TRP A 297 4.90 -6.78 2.77
C TRP A 297 4.48 -6.73 1.31
N SER A 298 4.47 -7.87 0.61
CA SER A 298 4.16 -7.90 -0.84
C SER A 298 2.72 -8.24 -1.18
N ARG A 299 1.91 -8.77 -0.26
CA ARG A 299 0.56 -9.28 -0.57
C ARG A 299 -0.51 -9.01 0.47
N THR A 300 -0.17 -9.04 1.76
CA THR A 300 -1.19 -8.93 2.80
C THR A 300 -1.28 -7.55 3.42
N TRP A 301 -0.18 -6.81 3.53
CA TRP A 301 -0.19 -5.41 3.91
C TRP A 301 -0.64 -4.51 2.76
N GLN A 302 -1.19 -3.33 3.09
CA GLN A 302 -1.74 -2.38 2.13
C GLN A 302 -0.78 -2.04 0.98
N GLY A 303 -1.32 -1.86 -0.23
CA GLY A 303 -0.53 -1.66 -1.45
C GLY A 303 -0.53 -0.24 -2.03
N PHE A 304 -1.05 0.77 -1.32
CA PHE A 304 -1.17 2.14 -1.84
C PHE A 304 0.18 2.78 -2.16
N ASN A 305 1.18 2.60 -1.29
CA ASN A 305 2.49 3.23 -1.48
C ASN A 305 3.42 2.45 -2.41
N ARG A 306 3.04 1.22 -2.79
CA ARG A 306 3.97 0.29 -3.43
C ARG A 306 4.45 0.75 -4.81
N ARG A 307 3.57 1.40 -5.59
CA ARG A 307 3.90 1.82 -6.96
C ARG A 307 5.05 2.83 -6.97
N TRP A 308 4.88 3.96 -6.29
CA TRP A 308 5.91 5.02 -6.32
C TRP A 308 7.19 4.53 -5.64
N LEU A 309 7.10 3.75 -4.57
CA LEU A 309 8.25 3.13 -3.92
C LEU A 309 9.04 2.20 -4.87
N TYR A 310 8.32 1.41 -5.66
CA TYR A 310 8.93 0.57 -6.69
C TYR A 310 9.58 1.41 -7.80
N VAL A 311 8.87 2.41 -8.31
CA VAL A 311 9.36 3.24 -9.41
C VAL A 311 10.57 4.08 -9.03
N PHE A 312 10.53 4.77 -7.90
CA PHE A 312 11.64 5.61 -7.45
C PHE A 312 12.74 4.81 -6.75
N GLY A 313 12.42 3.96 -5.79
CA GLY A 313 13.41 3.23 -5.01
C GLY A 313 14.05 2.08 -5.77
N TRP A 314 13.20 1.22 -6.36
CA TRP A 314 13.68 0.00 -7.02
C TRP A 314 14.18 0.25 -8.44
N ILE A 315 13.42 0.93 -9.28
CA ILE A 315 13.84 1.19 -10.67
C ILE A 315 14.77 2.41 -10.73
N GLY A 316 14.33 3.56 -10.22
CA GLY A 316 15.05 4.83 -10.32
C GLY A 316 16.42 4.78 -9.65
N ILE A 317 16.45 4.70 -8.32
CA ILE A 317 17.71 4.75 -7.57
C ILE A 317 18.50 3.46 -7.79
N SER A 318 17.88 2.30 -7.60
CA SER A 318 18.67 1.06 -7.55
C SER A 318 19.15 0.59 -8.93
N GLU A 319 18.29 0.59 -9.95
CA GLU A 319 18.64 0.05 -11.27
C GLU A 319 19.25 1.12 -12.19
N LYS A 320 18.67 2.34 -12.24
CA LYS A 320 19.17 3.40 -13.13
C LYS A 320 20.37 4.15 -12.57
N VAL A 321 20.38 4.48 -11.28
CA VAL A 321 21.47 5.28 -10.66
C VAL A 321 22.60 4.38 -10.14
N LEU A 322 22.28 3.32 -9.39
CA LEU A 322 23.28 2.44 -8.79
C LEU A 322 23.67 1.25 -9.68
N HIS A 323 23.07 1.12 -10.87
CA HIS A 323 23.34 0.06 -11.85
C HIS A 323 23.26 -1.37 -11.27
N LEU A 324 22.41 -1.58 -10.25
CA LEU A 324 22.20 -2.91 -9.67
C LEU A 324 21.43 -3.79 -10.66
N THR A 325 21.66 -5.12 -10.63
CA THR A 325 21.05 -6.07 -11.57
C THR A 325 19.55 -5.89 -11.62
N HIS A 326 18.95 -5.82 -12.81
CA HIS A 326 17.50 -5.85 -12.94
C HIS A 326 16.92 -7.09 -12.25
N THR A 327 16.15 -6.85 -11.19
CA THR A 327 15.51 -7.90 -10.40
C THR A 327 14.04 -7.58 -10.32
N GLY A 328 13.23 -8.24 -11.14
CA GLY A 328 11.83 -7.91 -11.31
C GLY A 328 11.44 -7.96 -12.78
N LEU A 329 10.14 -8.04 -13.03
CA LEU A 329 9.59 -7.94 -14.38
C LEU A 329 9.50 -6.47 -14.80
N SER A 330 9.73 -6.23 -16.09
CA SER A 330 9.70 -4.92 -16.76
C SER A 330 8.59 -4.01 -16.21
N SER A 331 8.89 -2.71 -16.05
CA SER A 331 7.89 -1.66 -15.77
C SER A 331 6.82 -1.52 -16.86
N HIS A 332 6.96 -2.24 -17.97
CA HIS A 332 6.06 -2.25 -19.12
C HIS A 332 5.60 -3.67 -19.45
N PRO A 333 4.62 -4.23 -18.71
CA PRO A 333 4.04 -5.51 -19.10
C PRO A 333 3.26 -5.37 -20.41
N SER A 334 3.78 -5.87 -21.54
CA SER A 334 3.12 -5.75 -22.84
C SER A 334 1.95 -6.73 -23.04
N VAL A 335 1.70 -7.63 -22.09
CA VAL A 335 0.72 -8.72 -22.22
C VAL A 335 -0.19 -8.72 -20.99
N PRO A 336 -1.52 -8.80 -21.17
CA PRO A 336 -2.48 -8.83 -20.06
C PRO A 336 -2.39 -10.13 -19.24
N PRO A 337 -2.85 -10.12 -17.98
CA PRO A 337 -3.02 -11.34 -17.22
C PRO A 337 -4.13 -12.21 -17.85
N ASP A 338 -3.78 -13.40 -18.31
CA ASP A 338 -4.75 -14.42 -18.71
C ASP A 338 -5.62 -14.79 -17.50
N SER A 339 -6.94 -14.58 -17.63
CA SER A 339 -7.97 -14.91 -16.64
C SER A 339 -8.00 -16.41 -16.27
N SER A 340 -7.44 -17.27 -17.14
CA SER A 340 -7.34 -18.72 -16.95
C SER A 340 -5.96 -19.19 -16.45
N SER A 341 -4.94 -18.32 -16.46
CA SER A 341 -3.60 -18.74 -16.07
C SER A 341 -3.41 -18.65 -14.56
N SER A 342 -3.07 -19.79 -13.96
CA SER A 342 -2.40 -19.87 -12.67
C SER A 342 -1.03 -19.16 -12.67
N ALA A 343 -0.69 -18.29 -13.63
CA ALA A 343 0.61 -17.62 -13.74
C ALA A 343 0.88 -16.60 -12.62
N ASN A 344 -0.12 -16.30 -11.78
CA ASN A 344 0.04 -15.62 -10.49
C ASN A 344 0.31 -16.58 -9.32
N THR A 345 0.61 -17.86 -9.59
CA THR A 345 1.22 -18.74 -8.57
C THR A 345 2.53 -18.12 -8.10
N PRO A 346 2.81 -18.13 -6.79
CA PRO A 346 4.07 -17.64 -6.29
C PRO A 346 5.22 -18.31 -7.05
N SER A 347 6.21 -17.50 -7.47
CA SER A 347 7.54 -18.08 -7.65
C SER A 347 7.85 -18.84 -6.37
N PRO A 348 8.26 -20.12 -6.44
CA PRO A 348 8.69 -20.85 -5.25
C PRO A 348 9.71 -19.96 -4.49
N SER A 349 9.42 -19.61 -3.23
CA SER A 349 10.25 -18.68 -2.43
C SER A 349 11.75 -19.03 -2.44
N GLY A 350 12.65 -18.07 -2.59
CA GLY A 350 14.07 -18.34 -2.87
C GLY A 350 14.44 -18.31 -4.37
N ARG A 351 13.52 -17.82 -5.19
CA ARG A 351 13.77 -17.26 -6.53
C ARG A 351 13.58 -15.74 -6.48
N VAL A 352 14.18 -15.02 -7.42
CA VAL A 352 14.04 -13.56 -7.55
C VAL A 352 12.55 -13.18 -7.63
N SER A 353 12.13 -12.27 -6.76
CA SER A 353 10.84 -11.56 -6.79
C SER A 353 11.20 -10.13 -6.39
N PRO A 354 10.74 -9.12 -7.14
CA PRO A 354 9.34 -8.75 -7.16
C PRO A 354 8.68 -9.30 -8.42
N ASN A 355 7.90 -10.36 -8.28
CA ASN A 355 6.95 -10.74 -9.32
C ASN A 355 5.97 -9.57 -9.47
N HIS A 356 6.05 -8.90 -10.61
CA HIS A 356 4.96 -8.10 -11.15
C HIS A 356 3.79 -9.07 -11.43
N PRO A 357 2.53 -8.74 -11.08
CA PRO A 357 1.38 -9.66 -11.19
C PRO A 357 0.83 -9.89 -12.60
N ILE A 358 1.63 -9.57 -13.61
CA ILE A 358 1.21 -9.68 -15.00
C ILE A 358 2.29 -10.50 -15.72
N PRO A 359 1.94 -11.66 -16.30
CA PRO A 359 2.87 -12.41 -17.12
C PRO A 359 3.26 -11.58 -18.34
N THR A 360 4.47 -11.05 -18.35
CA THR A 360 5.09 -10.53 -19.57
C THR A 360 5.69 -11.72 -20.31
N THR A 361 5.22 -11.99 -21.52
CA THR A 361 5.63 -13.08 -22.44
C THR A 361 7.12 -13.49 -22.40
N PRO A 362 7.48 -14.75 -22.74
CA PRO A 362 6.76 -16.02 -22.54
C PRO A 362 7.11 -16.64 -21.18
N THR A 363 6.49 -17.78 -20.89
CA THR A 363 6.52 -18.64 -19.69
C THR A 363 7.90 -19.06 -19.15
N GLN A 364 8.99 -18.51 -19.68
CA GLN A 364 10.38 -18.82 -19.35
C GLN A 364 11.20 -17.54 -19.18
N LEU A 365 10.85 -16.70 -18.20
CA LEU A 365 11.86 -15.79 -17.66
C LEU A 365 12.91 -16.65 -16.95
N PRO A 366 14.21 -16.47 -17.22
CA PRO A 366 15.25 -17.24 -16.57
C PRO A 366 15.15 -16.93 -15.08
N SER A 367 14.60 -17.87 -14.30
CA SER A 367 14.66 -17.79 -12.85
C SER A 367 16.13 -17.95 -12.47
N LYS A 368 16.86 -16.84 -12.42
CA LYS A 368 18.25 -16.85 -11.98
C LYS A 368 18.26 -17.46 -10.59
N ARG A 369 19.06 -18.51 -10.42
CA ARG A 369 19.30 -19.10 -9.12
C ARG A 369 19.80 -17.98 -8.19
N MET A 370 19.23 -17.88 -7.00
CA MET A 370 19.63 -16.85 -6.05
C MET A 370 21.10 -17.05 -5.69
N THR A 371 21.97 -16.11 -6.11
CA THR A 371 23.40 -16.08 -5.74
C THR A 371 23.61 -15.13 -4.55
N PRO A 372 24.71 -15.27 -3.78
CA PRO A 372 25.02 -14.34 -2.69
C PRO A 372 25.08 -12.87 -3.15
N MET A 373 25.67 -12.63 -4.33
CA MET A 373 25.71 -11.28 -4.93
C MET A 373 24.31 -10.76 -5.24
N LEU A 374 23.42 -11.60 -5.77
CA LEU A 374 22.04 -11.20 -6.06
C LEU A 374 21.22 -10.96 -4.78
N MET A 375 21.48 -11.72 -3.71
CA MET A 375 20.88 -11.47 -2.39
C MET A 375 21.35 -10.14 -1.82
N PHE A 376 22.65 -9.85 -1.90
CA PHE A 376 23.20 -8.56 -1.47
C PHE A 376 22.61 -7.40 -2.24
N GLN A 377 22.52 -7.50 -3.58
CA GLN A 377 21.88 -6.46 -4.38
C GLN A 377 20.41 -6.28 -3.99
N ASN A 378 19.63 -7.36 -3.85
CA ASN A 378 18.23 -7.26 -3.41
C ASN A 378 18.08 -6.69 -1.99
N LEU A 379 19.03 -6.97 -1.10
CA LEU A 379 19.10 -6.34 0.22
C LEU A 379 19.28 -4.82 0.08
N VAL A 380 20.25 -4.37 -0.71
CA VAL A 380 20.48 -2.92 -0.97
C VAL A 380 19.22 -2.27 -1.56
N LYS A 381 18.61 -2.87 -2.58
CA LYS A 381 17.36 -2.37 -3.17
C LYS A 381 16.23 -2.27 -2.15
N SER A 382 16.07 -3.31 -1.33
CA SER A 382 15.05 -3.34 -0.28
C SER A 382 15.31 -2.28 0.77
N THR A 383 16.57 -2.06 1.18
CA THR A 383 16.95 -0.99 2.11
C THR A 383 16.59 0.39 1.58
N ILE A 384 16.81 0.65 0.29
CA ILE A 384 16.40 1.92 -0.34
C ILE A 384 14.87 2.07 -0.29
N VAL A 385 14.13 1.05 -0.71
CA VAL A 385 12.65 1.08 -0.74
C VAL A 385 12.05 1.26 0.67
N PHE A 386 12.50 0.47 1.64
CA PHE A 386 12.03 0.58 3.01
C PHE A 386 12.50 1.89 3.66
N GLY A 387 13.71 2.37 3.36
CA GLY A 387 14.19 3.67 3.80
C GLY A 387 13.30 4.82 3.31
N LEU A 388 12.95 4.84 2.02
CA LEU A 388 11.99 5.81 1.46
C LEU A 388 10.61 5.72 2.13
N SER A 389 10.12 4.51 2.40
CA SER A 389 8.89 4.31 3.16
C SER A 389 9.02 4.88 4.58
N GLY A 390 10.14 4.66 5.27
CA GLY A 390 10.38 5.21 6.61
C GLY A 390 10.37 6.73 6.63
N LEU A 391 11.11 7.36 5.71
CA LEU A 391 11.14 8.81 5.54
C LEU A 391 9.75 9.38 5.24
N GLN A 392 8.95 8.66 4.44
CA GLN A 392 7.57 9.06 4.16
C GLN A 392 6.73 9.09 5.45
N HIS A 393 6.86 8.10 6.32
CA HIS A 393 6.12 8.05 7.58
C HIS A 393 6.63 9.08 8.59
N ASP A 394 7.94 9.33 8.62
CA ASP A 394 8.54 10.37 9.46
C ASP A 394 8.20 11.79 9.01
N CYS A 395 7.78 12.00 7.76
CA CYS A 395 7.16 13.25 7.35
C CYS A 395 5.81 13.49 8.07
N GLY A 396 5.00 12.45 8.24
CA GLY A 396 3.81 12.52 9.09
C GLY A 396 4.15 12.75 10.56
N THR A 397 5.22 12.12 11.07
CA THR A 397 5.74 12.38 12.41
C THR A 397 6.15 13.84 12.60
N LEU A 398 6.86 14.42 11.63
CA LEU A 398 7.27 15.82 11.65
C LEU A 398 6.06 16.76 11.77
N VAL A 399 5.07 16.60 10.89
CA VAL A 399 3.86 17.45 10.91
C VAL A 399 3.12 17.31 12.24
N LEU A 400 2.98 16.08 12.75
CA LEU A 400 2.36 15.84 14.05
C LEU A 400 3.14 16.50 15.20
N LEU A 401 4.47 16.40 15.20
CA LEU A 401 5.32 17.03 16.21
C LEU A 401 5.23 18.56 16.18
N MET A 402 4.99 19.18 15.02
CA MET A 402 4.76 20.62 14.94
C MET A 402 3.51 21.03 15.73
N LYS A 403 2.47 20.18 15.71
CA LYS A 403 1.23 20.36 16.48
C LYS A 403 1.38 20.03 17.96
N THR A 404 1.98 18.88 18.29
CA THR A 404 2.00 18.36 19.67
C THR A 404 3.19 18.84 20.51
N HIS A 405 4.29 19.23 19.85
CA HIS A 405 5.55 19.63 20.47
C HIS A 405 6.13 20.91 19.84
N PRO A 406 5.35 22.02 19.74
CA PRO A 406 5.81 23.24 19.10
C PRO A 406 7.10 23.76 19.76
N GLY A 407 8.08 24.14 18.93
CA GLY A 407 9.37 24.67 19.37
C GLY A 407 10.35 23.65 19.97
N LYS A 408 9.98 22.37 20.09
CA LYS A 408 10.87 21.31 20.63
C LYS A 408 11.65 20.55 19.55
N ILE A 409 11.30 20.71 18.27
CA ILE A 409 11.99 20.08 17.14
C ILE A 409 13.30 20.81 16.86
N ARG A 410 14.45 20.20 17.19
CA ARG A 410 15.77 20.84 17.02
C ARG A 410 16.65 20.14 16.00
N TYR A 411 16.55 18.81 15.89
CA TYR A 411 17.41 17.98 15.07
C TYR A 411 16.63 16.93 14.27
N PHE A 412 17.22 16.43 13.18
CA PHE A 412 16.62 15.35 12.37
C PHE A 412 16.36 14.06 13.17
N LYS A 413 17.19 13.76 14.18
CA LYS A 413 16.98 12.59 15.05
C LYS A 413 15.66 12.67 15.83
N ASP A 414 15.14 13.88 16.05
CA ASP A 414 13.88 14.11 16.76
C ASP A 414 12.67 13.77 15.86
N ILE A 415 12.90 13.56 14.56
CA ILE A 415 11.87 13.25 13.55
C ILE A 415 12.00 11.82 13.06
N LEU A 416 13.22 11.31 12.90
CA LEU A 416 13.51 9.99 12.34
C LEU A 416 13.22 8.84 13.31
N ILE A 417 12.02 8.81 13.88
CA ILE A 417 11.64 7.88 14.95
C ILE A 417 11.04 6.59 14.39
N LEU A 418 10.34 6.66 13.25
CA LEU A 418 9.71 5.51 12.60
C LEU A 418 10.64 4.83 11.58
N THR A 419 11.55 5.56 10.94
CA THR A 419 12.50 5.02 9.94
C THR A 419 13.23 3.74 10.40
N PRO A 420 13.71 3.61 11.65
CA PRO A 420 14.35 2.38 12.12
C PRO A 420 13.48 1.12 11.97
N PHE A 421 12.15 1.22 12.17
CA PHE A 421 11.22 0.12 11.93
C PHE A 421 11.28 -0.38 10.49
N PHE A 422 11.41 0.52 9.52
CA PHE A 422 11.41 0.15 8.11
C PHE A 422 12.78 -0.37 7.67
N VAL A 423 13.86 0.33 8.03
CA VAL A 423 15.23 0.00 7.58
C VAL A 423 15.72 -1.36 8.08
N ILE A 424 15.16 -1.87 9.18
CA ILE A 424 15.50 -3.22 9.68
C ILE A 424 14.81 -4.35 8.90
N GLN A 425 13.66 -4.11 8.24
CA GLN A 425 12.89 -5.16 7.53
C GLN A 425 13.67 -5.90 6.43
N PRO A 426 14.48 -5.23 5.59
CA PRO A 426 15.34 -5.87 4.59
C PRO A 426 16.27 -6.95 5.15
N LEU A 427 16.81 -6.77 6.36
CA LEU A 427 17.71 -7.74 6.98
C LEU A 427 17.00 -9.06 7.27
N ALA A 428 15.79 -8.99 7.82
CA ALA A 428 15.00 -10.20 8.04
C ALA A 428 14.46 -10.82 6.76
N LEU A 429 14.15 -10.02 5.74
CA LEU A 429 13.82 -10.54 4.42
C LEU A 429 15.00 -11.32 3.81
N ALA A 430 16.22 -10.80 3.95
CA ALA A 430 17.45 -11.47 3.50
C ALA A 430 17.72 -12.75 4.31
N GLY A 431 17.59 -12.69 5.64
CA GLY A 431 17.73 -13.85 6.52
C GLY A 431 16.69 -14.94 6.21
N GLU A 432 15.43 -14.56 6.05
CA GLU A 432 14.35 -15.47 5.64
C GLU A 432 14.64 -16.10 4.27
N ALA A 433 15.09 -15.31 3.29
CA ALA A 433 15.46 -15.81 1.98
C ALA A 433 16.64 -16.80 2.04
N MET A 434 17.64 -16.52 2.87
CA MET A 434 18.78 -17.41 3.11
C MET A 434 18.32 -18.75 3.70
N VAL A 435 17.59 -18.71 4.82
CA VAL A 435 17.09 -19.92 5.49
C VAL A 435 16.24 -20.76 4.54
N LYS A 436 15.29 -20.14 3.84
CA LYS A 436 14.44 -20.84 2.86
C LYS A 436 15.24 -21.44 1.71
N THR A 437 16.28 -20.75 1.22
CA THR A 437 17.12 -21.24 0.12
C THR A 437 17.97 -22.43 0.57
N THR A 438 18.62 -22.34 1.72
CA THR A 438 19.42 -23.43 2.31
C THR A 438 18.56 -24.64 2.60
N TRP A 439 17.39 -24.44 3.24
CA TRP A 439 16.44 -25.50 3.55
C TRP A 439 15.95 -26.23 2.28
N ARG A 440 15.58 -25.48 1.23
CA ARG A 440 15.18 -26.07 -0.06
C ARG A 440 16.32 -26.81 -0.75
N GLY A 441 17.54 -26.27 -0.67
CA GLY A 441 18.75 -26.91 -1.19
C GLY A 441 19.00 -28.24 -0.50
N TRP A 442 18.91 -28.27 0.84
CA TRP A 442 19.01 -29.48 1.63
C TRP A 442 17.90 -30.48 1.30
N LYS A 443 16.62 -30.06 1.31
CA LYS A 443 15.48 -30.93 0.93
C LYS A 443 15.68 -31.57 -0.45
N SER A 444 16.12 -30.78 -1.44
CA SER A 444 16.34 -31.28 -2.80
C SER A 444 17.49 -32.30 -2.89
N ARG A 445 18.48 -32.25 -1.99
CA ARG A 445 19.63 -33.17 -1.97
C ARG A 445 19.33 -34.42 -1.15
N SER A 446 18.84 -34.23 0.07
CA SER A 446 18.64 -35.31 1.05
C SER A 446 17.33 -36.07 0.85
N HIS A 447 16.28 -35.41 0.34
CA HIS A 447 14.96 -36.00 0.15
C HIS A 447 14.37 -35.62 -1.22
N PRO A 448 14.93 -36.14 -2.33
CA PRO A 448 14.50 -35.77 -3.69
C PRO A 448 13.04 -36.12 -3.98
N THR A 449 12.46 -37.08 -3.25
CA THR A 449 11.04 -37.49 -3.33
C THR A 449 10.07 -36.43 -2.81
N TRP A 450 10.53 -35.45 -2.03
CA TRP A 450 9.70 -34.37 -1.48
C TRP A 450 9.44 -33.22 -2.47
N LYS A 451 9.75 -33.41 -3.77
CA LYS A 451 9.45 -32.43 -4.82
C LYS A 451 7.98 -32.55 -5.29
N LEU A 452 7.42 -31.45 -5.79
CA LEU A 452 6.11 -31.39 -6.49
C LEU A 452 4.93 -32.06 -5.75
N GLY A 453 4.51 -31.50 -4.61
CA GLY A 453 3.25 -31.90 -3.96
C GLY A 453 3.27 -33.24 -3.23
N LYS A 454 4.40 -33.97 -3.28
CA LYS A 454 4.63 -35.21 -2.52
C LYS A 454 5.29 -35.01 -1.16
N GLN A 455 5.34 -33.76 -0.67
CA GLN A 455 5.90 -33.45 0.64
C GLN A 455 4.97 -33.95 1.76
N PRO A 456 5.49 -34.57 2.84
CA PRO A 456 4.66 -34.98 3.96
C PRO A 456 3.85 -33.81 4.54
N GLY A 457 2.58 -34.07 4.87
CA GLY A 457 1.67 -33.03 5.38
C GLY A 457 2.16 -32.39 6.69
N TRP A 458 2.71 -33.20 7.61
CA TRP A 458 3.30 -32.73 8.86
C TRP A 458 4.46 -31.76 8.62
N LEU A 459 5.30 -32.03 7.62
CA LEU A 459 6.44 -31.17 7.30
C LEU A 459 5.97 -29.83 6.75
N THR A 460 4.95 -29.85 5.88
CA THR A 460 4.33 -28.63 5.36
C THR A 460 3.69 -27.80 6.48
N PHE A 461 3.04 -28.45 7.44
CA PHE A 461 2.48 -27.80 8.61
C PHE A 461 3.56 -27.14 9.47
N VAL A 462 4.64 -27.87 9.82
CA VAL A 462 5.75 -27.34 10.62
C VAL A 462 6.43 -26.17 9.92
N GLU A 463 6.71 -26.29 8.62
CA GLU A 463 7.28 -25.18 7.82
C GLU A 463 6.39 -23.94 7.84
N ARG A 464 5.06 -24.13 7.77
CA ARG A 464 4.11 -23.02 7.84
C ARG A 464 4.09 -22.39 9.22
N LEU A 465 4.01 -23.21 10.27
CA LEU A 465 3.97 -22.76 11.66
C LEU A 465 5.22 -21.94 12.00
N LEU A 466 6.41 -22.44 11.68
CA LEU A 466 7.67 -21.74 11.93
C LEU A 466 7.74 -20.41 11.18
N GLY A 467 7.36 -20.39 9.90
CA GLY A 467 7.32 -19.15 9.12
C GLY A 467 6.30 -18.14 9.66
N PHE A 468 5.16 -18.63 10.16
CA PHE A 468 4.12 -17.79 10.74
C PHE A 468 4.58 -17.18 12.07
N ILE A 469 5.14 -18.00 12.97
CA ILE A 469 5.74 -17.54 14.22
C ILE A 469 6.85 -16.51 13.93
N TRP A 470 7.78 -16.82 13.02
CA TRP A 470 8.84 -15.90 12.62
C TRP A 470 8.30 -14.53 12.18
N THR A 471 7.27 -14.53 11.34
CA THR A 471 6.66 -13.29 10.84
C THR A 471 6.17 -12.42 11.99
N TRP A 472 5.44 -12.99 12.95
CA TRP A 472 4.88 -12.24 14.07
C TRP A 472 5.91 -11.86 15.13
N VAL A 473 6.88 -12.73 15.42
CA VAL A 473 7.97 -12.43 16.35
C VAL A 473 8.81 -11.28 15.81
N TRP A 474 9.18 -11.32 14.52
CA TRP A 474 9.96 -10.25 13.91
C TRP A 474 9.20 -8.93 13.85
N LEU A 475 7.95 -8.95 13.41
CA LEU A 475 7.12 -7.75 13.35
C LEU A 475 6.84 -7.19 14.74
N GLY A 476 6.57 -8.04 15.73
CA GLY A 476 6.34 -7.63 17.12
C GLY A 476 7.58 -7.00 17.75
N TRP A 477 8.76 -7.58 17.51
CA TRP A 477 10.02 -6.99 17.98
C TRP A 477 10.31 -5.65 17.31
N SER A 478 10.24 -5.58 15.98
CA SER A 478 10.51 -4.35 15.24
C SER A 478 9.45 -3.26 15.43
N ALA A 479 8.19 -3.64 15.69
CA ALA A 479 7.10 -2.68 15.96
C ALA A 479 7.39 -1.74 17.12
N GLY A 480 8.32 -2.07 18.03
CA GLY A 480 8.70 -1.20 19.14
C GLY A 480 9.12 0.21 18.70
N TRP A 481 9.87 0.36 17.61
CA TRP A 481 10.21 1.69 17.07
C TRP A 481 8.97 2.45 16.60
N PHE A 482 8.06 1.75 15.93
CA PHE A 482 6.84 2.35 15.40
C PHE A 482 5.86 2.75 16.50
N VAL A 483 5.62 1.85 17.46
CA VAL A 483 4.71 2.06 18.60
C VAL A 483 5.23 3.17 19.49
N ARG A 484 6.52 3.14 19.83
CA ARG A 484 7.17 4.20 20.60
C ARG A 484 7.05 5.54 19.86
N GLY A 485 7.48 5.61 18.61
CA GLY A 485 7.54 6.88 17.88
C GLY A 485 6.17 7.51 17.64
N THR A 486 5.17 6.72 17.24
CA THR A 486 3.80 7.25 17.04
C THR A 486 3.16 7.69 18.35
N THR A 487 3.45 7.02 19.46
CA THR A 487 2.93 7.40 20.78
C THR A 487 3.63 8.64 21.34
N GLU A 488 4.97 8.70 21.27
CA GLU A 488 5.76 9.86 21.71
C GLU A 488 5.46 11.11 20.87
N ALA A 489 5.18 10.95 19.56
CA ALA A 489 4.73 12.06 18.72
C ALA A 489 3.31 12.54 19.05
N GLY A 490 2.51 11.72 19.75
CA GLY A 490 1.17 12.06 20.21
C GLY A 490 0.02 11.64 19.30
N ALA A 491 0.23 10.65 18.42
CA ALA A 491 -0.79 10.24 17.44
C ALA A 491 -2.07 9.67 18.10
N TYR A 492 -1.96 9.18 19.34
CA TYR A 492 -3.06 8.57 20.10
C TYR A 492 -3.54 9.42 21.28
N TRP A 493 -2.99 10.62 21.43
CA TRP A 493 -3.39 11.54 22.47
C TRP A 493 -4.82 12.00 22.19
N MET A 494 -5.74 11.74 23.12
CA MET A 494 -7.04 12.38 23.11
C MET A 494 -6.86 13.88 23.26
N GLN A 495 -7.36 14.64 22.31
CA GLN A 495 -7.45 16.08 22.46
C GLN A 495 -8.61 16.44 23.40
N GLU A 496 -8.49 17.58 24.08
CA GLU A 496 -9.64 18.19 24.75
C GLU A 496 -10.75 18.42 23.72
N GLY A 497 -11.88 17.72 23.86
CA GLY A 497 -13.04 17.81 22.96
C GLY A 497 -13.26 16.64 22.00
N GLU A 498 -12.28 15.72 21.84
CA GLU A 498 -12.48 14.49 21.05
C GLU A 498 -13.32 13.47 21.81
N ILE A 499 -14.63 13.61 21.72
CA ILE A 499 -15.59 12.77 22.40
C ILE A 499 -16.24 11.82 21.40
N TYR A 500 -15.92 10.53 21.46
CA TYR A 500 -16.49 9.53 20.55
C TYR A 500 -17.43 8.57 21.29
N PRO A 501 -18.60 8.26 20.73
CA PRO A 501 -19.47 7.23 21.28
C PRO A 501 -18.75 5.88 21.30
N SER A 502 -18.93 5.14 22.39
CA SER A 502 -18.34 3.83 22.60
C SER A 502 -19.41 2.85 23.07
N LEU A 503 -19.69 1.85 22.25
CA LEU A 503 -20.58 0.75 22.64
C LEU A 503 -19.86 -0.16 23.63
N VAL A 504 -18.60 -0.51 23.34
CA VAL A 504 -17.82 -1.41 24.20
C VAL A 504 -17.47 -0.73 25.53
N GLY A 505 -17.07 0.53 25.49
CA GLY A 505 -16.87 1.36 26.68
C GLY A 505 -18.12 1.44 27.55
N GLY A 506 -19.29 1.64 26.93
CA GLY A 506 -20.58 1.63 27.61
C GLY A 506 -20.90 0.29 28.26
N LEU A 507 -20.77 -0.81 27.52
CA LEU A 507 -21.16 -2.14 28.00
C LEU A 507 -20.21 -2.71 29.06
N VAL A 508 -18.91 -2.44 28.97
CA VAL A 508 -17.90 -3.05 29.86
C VAL A 508 -17.52 -2.12 31.02
N TRP A 509 -17.44 -0.81 30.78
CA TRP A 509 -16.96 0.19 31.74
C TRP A 509 -18.01 1.25 32.12
N ASN A 510 -19.26 1.15 31.63
CA ASN A 510 -20.30 2.17 31.77
C ASN A 510 -19.85 3.57 31.30
N LYS A 511 -19.01 3.61 30.26
CA LYS A 511 -18.47 4.81 29.62
C LYS A 511 -18.87 4.86 28.15
N TRP A 512 -20.12 5.26 27.92
CA TRP A 512 -20.73 5.41 26.60
C TRP A 512 -20.05 6.44 25.70
N VAL A 513 -19.28 7.31 26.31
CA VAL A 513 -18.71 8.50 25.71
C VAL A 513 -17.36 8.70 26.40
N HIS A 514 -16.27 8.57 25.65
CA HIS A 514 -14.92 8.78 26.18
C HIS A 514 -13.91 9.01 25.09
#